data_AF-A0A5C7FN91-F1
#
_entry.id   AF-A0A5C7FN91-F1
#
_cell.length_a   1.000
_cell.length_b   1.000
_cell.length_c   1.000
_cell.angle_alpha   90.00
_cell.angle_beta   90.00
_cell.angle_gamma   90.00
#
_symmetry.space_group_name_H-M   'P 1'
#
loop_
_entity.id
_entity.type
_entity.pdbx_description
1 polymer ?
#
loop_
_entity_poly.entity_id
_entity_poly.type
_entity_poly.pdbx_seq_one_letter_code
_entity_poly.pdbx_strand_id
1 'polypeptide(L)' 'MQRRYTPLTNNQWKVIKQFLNWKRKRKLNLRVVFNAILYVTRTGVQWRNLSQTRFPAW' A
#
# COMPACT_ATOMS: atom_id res chain seq x y z
N MET A 1 -15.42 -0.19 10.99
CA MET A 1 -14.05 0.36 10.87
C MET A 1 -13.04 -0.76 11.14
N GLN A 2 -12.09 -1.05 10.25
CA GLN A 2 -11.09 -2.10 10.53
C GLN A 2 -10.17 -1.64 11.67
N ARG A 3 -10.09 -2.44 12.75
CA ARG A 3 -9.33 -2.10 13.97
C ARG A 3 -7.80 -2.22 13.82
N ARG A 4 -7.32 -2.91 12.78
CA ARG A 4 -5.91 -3.17 12.55
C ARG A 4 -5.60 -3.15 11.06
N TYR A 5 -4.42 -2.66 10.71
CA TYR A 5 -3.91 -2.78 9.35
C TYR A 5 -3.65 -4.25 8.99
N THR A 6 -4.12 -4.65 7.82
CA THR A 6 -3.79 -5.92 7.18
C THR A 6 -3.40 -5.65 5.72
N PRO A 7 -2.33 -6.27 5.20
CA PRO A 7 -1.99 -6.16 3.78
C PRO A 7 -3.14 -6.62 2.89
N LEU A 8 -3.25 -6.02 1.70
CA LEU A 8 -4.26 -6.39 0.71
C LEU A 8 -4.13 -7.85 0.31
N THR A 9 -5.26 -8.56 0.30
CA THR A 9 -5.32 -9.91 -0.27
C THR A 9 -5.23 -9.87 -1.79
N ASN A 10 -4.93 -11.01 -2.41
CA ASN A 10 -4.84 -11.09 -3.88
C ASN A 10 -6.18 -10.72 -4.55
N ASN A 11 -7.31 -11.09 -3.94
CA ASN A 11 -8.64 -10.78 -4.45
C ASN A 11 -8.95 -9.28 -4.36
N GLN A 12 -8.65 -8.64 -3.22
CA GLN A 12 -8.80 -7.19 -3.06
C GLN A 12 -7.89 -6.42 -4.04
N TRP A 13 -6.66 -6.88 -4.21
CA TRP A 13 -5.73 -6.29 -5.18
C TRP A 13 -6.24 -6.43 -6.63
N LYS A 14 -6.91 -7.54 -6.97
CA LYS A 14 -7.47 -7.76 -8.32
C LYS A 14 -8.54 -6.74 -8.68
N VAL A 15 -9.30 -6.24 -7.70
CA VAL A 15 -10.28 -5.17 -7.89
C VAL A 15 -9.57 -3.82 -8.01
N ILE A 16 -8.68 -3.49 -7.08
CA ILE A 16 -7.97 -2.19 -7.06
C ILE A 16 -7.15 -1.97 -8.34
N LYS A 17 -6.44 -3.00 -8.82
CA LYS A 17 -5.59 -2.89 -10.01
C LYS A 17 -6.36 -2.52 -11.29
N GLN A 18 -7.68 -2.71 -11.34
CA GLN A 18 -8.51 -2.31 -12.49
C GLN A 18 -8.59 -0.79 -12.63
N PHE A 19 -8.53 -0.06 -11.51
CA PHE A 19 -8.56 1.40 -11.48
C PHE A 19 -7.17 2.04 -11.68
N LEU A 20 -6.12 1.23 -11.67
CA LEU A 20 -4.74 1.70 -11.81
C LEU A 20 -4.23 1.37 -13.20
N ASN A 21 -3.49 2.31 -13.81
CA ASN A 21 -2.71 2.01 -15.01
C ASN A 21 -1.46 1.18 -14.64
N TRP A 22 -1.67 -0.08 -14.26
CA TRP A 22 -0.65 -0.98 -13.73
C TRP A 22 0.29 -1.54 -14.80
N LYS A 23 -0.06 -1.45 -16.09
CA LYS A 23 0.70 -2.01 -17.22
C LYS A 23 2.00 -1.27 -17.55
N ARG A 24 2.20 -0.05 -17.03
CA ARG A 24 3.44 0.71 -17.20
C ARG A 24 4.57 0.11 -16.34
N LYS A 25 5.77 -0.01 -16.92
CA LYS A 25 7.00 -0.36 -16.18
C LYS A 25 7.29 0.68 -15.10
N ARG A 26 7.43 0.23 -13.85
CA ARG A 26 7.77 1.05 -12.68
C ARG A 26 8.83 0.33 -11.85
N LYS A 27 9.69 1.10 -11.18
CA LYS A 27 10.64 0.56 -10.19
C LYS A 27 9.92 0.00 -8.96
N LEU A 28 8.85 0.69 -8.53
CA LEU A 28 8.08 0.32 -7.34
C LEU A 28 6.86 -0.52 -7.68
N ASN A 29 6.60 -1.54 -6.86
CA ASN A 29 5.41 -2.36 -6.96
C ASN A 29 4.20 -1.58 -6.41
N LEU A 30 3.20 -1.33 -7.25
CA LEU A 30 2.00 -0.57 -6.87
C LEU A 30 1.23 -1.20 -5.70
N ARG A 31 1.29 -2.53 -5.54
CA ARG A 31 0.65 -3.21 -4.40
C ARG A 31 1.31 -2.81 -3.09
N VAL A 32 2.63 -2.67 -3.10
CA VAL A 32 3.41 -2.24 -1.93
C VAL A 32 3.10 -0.79 -1.59
N VAL A 33 2.99 0.08 -2.60
CA VAL A 33 2.57 1.48 -2.42
C VAL A 33 1.16 1.58 -1.81
N PHE A 34 0.20 0.81 -2.31
CA PHE A 34 -1.15 0.80 -1.75
C PHE A 34 -1.20 0.28 -0.31
N ASN A 35 -0.44 -0.78 -0.03
CA ASN A 35 -0.30 -1.32 1.32
C ASN A 35 0.28 -0.27 2.28
N ALA A 36 1.24 0.54 1.85
CA ALA A 36 1.78 1.64 2.65
C ALA A 36 0.75 2.76 2.90
N ILE A 37 0.01 3.19 1.88
CA ILE A 37 -1.07 4.18 2.05
C ILE A 37 -2.14 3.67 3.02
N LEU A 38 -2.53 2.40 2.88
CA LEU A 38 -3.46 1.75 3.80
C LEU A 38 -2.88 1.63 5.22
N TYR A 39 -1.58 1.42 5.36
CA TYR A 39 -0.94 1.40 6.67
C TYR A 39 -1.07 2.76 7.35
N VAL A 40 -0.63 3.84 6.70
CA VAL A 40 -0.73 5.22 7.22
C VAL A 40 -2.17 5.56 7.62
N THR A 41 -3.12 5.31 6.72
CA THR A 41 -4.54 5.68 6.94
C THR A 41 -5.22 4.84 8.03
N ARG A 42 -4.74 3.61 8.30
CA ARG A 42 -5.33 2.73 9.32
C ARG A 42 -4.66 2.85 10.68
N THR A 43 -3.35 3.07 10.72
CA THR A 43 -2.60 3.18 11.98
C THR A 43 -2.47 4.62 12.46
N GLY A 44 -2.68 5.60 11.58
CA GLY A 44 -2.50 7.03 11.91
C GLY A 44 -1.04 7.45 12.03
N VAL A 45 -0.08 6.59 11.65
CA VAL A 45 1.35 6.92 11.66
C VAL A 45 1.64 8.06 10.69
N GLN A 46 2.56 8.96 11.07
CA GLN A 46 3.07 9.98 10.16
C GLN A 46 3.83 9.33 8.98
N TRP A 47 3.54 9.77 7.76
CA TRP A 47 4.17 9.24 6.55
C TRP A 47 5.71 9.39 6.54
N ARG A 48 6.26 10.37 7.26
CA ARG A 48 7.72 10.56 7.41
C ARG A 48 8.39 9.44 8.23
N ASN A 49 7.65 8.82 9.15
CA ASN A 49 8.12 7.69 9.95
C ASN A 49 7.94 6.35 9.22
N LEU A 50 7.44 6.37 7.98
CA LEU A 50 7.21 5.15 7.23
C LEU A 50 8.51 4.46 6.81
N SER A 51 9.63 5.18 6.77
CA SER A 51 10.98 4.63 6.57
C SER A 51 11.39 3.65 7.67
N GLN A 52 10.79 3.71 8.85
CA GLN A 52 11.04 2.77 9.97
C GLN A 52 10.26 1.45 9.81
N THR A 53 9.56 1.26 8.70
CA THR A 53 8.69 0.10 8.47
C THR A 53 9.22 -0.81 7.37
N ARG A 54 8.49 -1.90 7.06
CA ARG A 54 8.81 -2.85 5.98
C ARG A 54 8.52 -2.31 4.57
N PHE A 55 8.21 -1.02 4.43
CA PHE A 55 7.97 -0.41 3.13
C PHE A 55 9.28 0.12 2.54
N PRO A 56 9.46 0.05 1.21
CA PRO A 56 10.70 0.47 0.57
C PRO A 56 10.98 1.95 0.85
N ALA A 57 12.25 2.33 0.93
CA ALA A 57 12.63 3.73 0.88
C ALA A 57 12.21 4.31 -0.48
N TRP A 58 11.54 5.45 -0.43
CA TRP A 58 10.83 6.09 -1.54
C TRP A 58 11.72 7.13 -2.18
#